data_AF-A0A1K1YMF8-F1
#
_entry.id   AF-A0A1K1YMF8-F1
#
_cell.length_a   1.000
_cell.length_b   1.000
_cell.length_c   1.000
_cell.angle_alpha   90.00
_cell.angle_beta   90.00
_cell.angle_gamma   90.00
#
_symmetry.space_group_name_H-M   'P 1'
#
loop_
_entity.id
_entity.type
_entity.pdbx_description
1 polymer ?
#
loop_
_entity_poly.entity_id
_entity_poly.type
_entity_poly.pdbx_seq_one_letter_code
_entity_poly.pdbx_strand_id
1 'polypeptide(L)'
;MHQSNHQGYPESDDRKAYKEIEEQIIHCTPEQAWAMYSISTGMVRLNITQAVKKLIAAGNKALLAQFPELAPAATADHESNRRSTR
;
A
#
# COMPACT_ATOMS: atom_id res chain seq x y z
N MET A 1 14.60 -41.95 15.49
CA MET A 1 15.22 -40.77 14.84
C MET A 1 14.19 -39.65 14.88
N HIS A 2 14.29 -38.79 15.89
CA HIS A 2 13.37 -37.67 16.10
C HIS A 2 14.24 -36.42 16.22
N GLN A 3 14.25 -35.59 15.19
CA GLN A 3 14.62 -34.19 15.31
C GLN A 3 13.65 -33.37 14.47
N SER A 4 12.60 -32.90 15.15
CA SER A 4 11.73 -31.83 14.71
C SER A 4 12.46 -30.51 14.97
N ASN A 5 13.15 -29.97 13.96
CA ASN A 5 13.66 -28.61 14.01
C ASN A 5 12.61 -27.65 13.43
N HIS A 6 11.86 -27.06 14.35
CA HIS A 6 10.95 -25.94 14.12
C HIS A 6 11.68 -24.74 13.49
N GLN A 7 11.02 -24.18 12.47
CA GLN A 7 10.97 -22.75 12.14
C GLN A 7 12.29 -22.03 11.84
N GLY A 8 12.77 -22.21 10.62
CA GLY A 8 13.39 -21.10 9.89
C GLY A 8 12.29 -20.12 9.48
N TYR A 9 12.23 -18.95 10.12
CA TYR A 9 11.35 -17.84 9.73
C TYR A 9 11.58 -17.47 8.25
N PRO A 10 10.54 -17.43 7.39
CA PRO A 10 10.65 -16.95 6.01
C PRO A 10 10.69 -15.42 5.92
N GLU A 11 11.31 -14.73 6.87
CA GLU A 11 11.33 -13.25 6.94
C GLU A 11 11.94 -12.60 5.67
N SER A 12 12.75 -13.38 4.94
CA SER A 12 13.34 -12.98 3.65
C SER A 12 12.38 -13.15 2.45
N ASP A 13 11.45 -14.11 2.50
CA ASP A 13 10.52 -14.39 1.40
C ASP A 13 9.34 -13.41 1.42
N ASP A 14 8.81 -13.13 2.61
CA ASP A 14 7.75 -12.13 2.81
C ASP A 14 8.20 -10.74 2.32
N ARG A 15 9.43 -10.33 2.64
CA ARG A 15 10.00 -9.05 2.22
C ARG A 15 10.17 -8.94 0.70
N LYS A 16 10.57 -10.04 0.05
CA LYS A 16 10.69 -10.13 -1.40
C LYS A 16 9.31 -10.07 -2.07
N ALA A 17 8.34 -10.80 -1.52
CA ALA A 17 6.96 -10.76 -1.97
C ALA A 17 6.38 -9.34 -1.89
N TYR A 18 6.65 -8.58 -0.81
CA TYR A 18 6.21 -7.18 -0.73
C TYR A 18 6.78 -6.30 -1.84
N LYS A 19 8.06 -6.45 -2.14
CA LYS A 19 8.71 -5.66 -3.19
C LYS A 19 8.19 -6.02 -4.58
N GLU A 20 7.96 -7.30 -4.84
CA GLU A 20 7.33 -7.77 -6.09
C GLU A 20 5.88 -7.28 -6.23
N ILE A 21 5.11 -7.21 -5.13
CA ILE A 21 3.75 -6.66 -5.14
C ILE A 21 3.78 -5.16 -5.46
N GLU A 22 4.70 -4.40 -4.86
CA GLU A 22 4.84 -2.97 -5.13
C GLU A 22 5.22 -2.73 -6.61
N GLU A 23 6.18 -3.48 -7.14
CA GLU A 23 6.59 -3.39 -8.55
C GLU A 23 5.46 -3.81 -9.52
N GLN A 24 4.71 -4.87 -9.22
CA GLN A 24 3.57 -5.28 -10.04
C GLN A 24 2.45 -4.24 -10.06
N ILE A 25 2.21 -3.53 -8.96
CA ILE A 25 1.18 -2.49 -8.91
C ILE A 25 1.56 -1.25 -9.71
N ILE A 26 2.85 -0.91 -9.78
CA ILE A 26 3.33 0.20 -10.61
C ILE A 26 3.04 -0.06 -12.09
N HIS A 27 3.05 -1.32 -12.52
CA HIS A 27 2.82 -1.72 -13.91
C HIS A 27 1.39 -2.19 -14.21
N CYS A 28 0.55 -2.44 -13.20
CA CYS A 28 -0.82 -2.91 -13.36
C CYS A 28 -1.79 -1.80 -13.76
N THR A 29 -2.89 -2.20 -14.41
CA THR A 29 -4.01 -1.29 -14.67
C THR A 29 -4.83 -1.03 -13.39
N PRO A 30 -5.60 0.06 -13.34
CA PRO A 30 -6.47 0.37 -12.20
C PRO A 30 -7.45 -0.75 -11.84
N GLU A 31 -8.00 -1.43 -12.84
CA GLU A 31 -8.90 -2.57 -12.66
C GLU A 31 -8.16 -3.78 -12.06
N GLN A 32 -6.94 -4.05 -12.51
CA GLN A 32 -6.11 -5.13 -11.93
C GLN A 32 -5.75 -4.84 -10.48
N ALA A 33 -5.39 -3.60 -10.16
CA ALA A 33 -5.11 -3.20 -8.77
C ALA A 33 -6.34 -3.40 -7.87
N TRP A 34 -7.54 -3.09 -8.38
CA TRP A 34 -8.81 -3.31 -7.66
C TRP A 34 -9.13 -4.80 -7.47
N ALA A 35 -8.92 -5.63 -8.50
CA ALA A 35 -9.05 -7.07 -8.39
C ALA A 35 -8.06 -7.65 -7.37
N MET A 36 -6.78 -7.25 -7.43
CA MET A 36 -5.77 -7.66 -6.46
C MET A 36 -6.14 -7.25 -5.04
N TYR A 37 -6.63 -6.02 -4.83
CA TYR A 37 -7.07 -5.54 -3.52
C TYR A 37 -8.27 -6.33 -2.96
N SER A 38 -9.23 -6.69 -3.82
CA SER A 38 -10.41 -7.45 -3.43
C SER A 38 -10.11 -8.91 -3.10
N ILE A 39 -9.18 -9.54 -3.83
CA ILE A 39 -8.82 -10.95 -3.65
C ILE A 39 -7.81 -11.10 -2.49
N SER A 40 -7.00 -10.08 -2.23
CA SER A 40 -5.97 -10.12 -1.20
C SER A 40 -6.51 -9.77 0.19
N THR A 41 -5.95 -10.40 1.23
CA THR A 41 -6.27 -10.11 2.63
C THR A 41 -5.00 -9.95 3.47
N GLY A 42 -5.14 -9.38 4.67
CA GLY A 42 -4.01 -9.18 5.58
C GLY A 42 -2.95 -8.21 5.03
N MET A 43 -1.68 -8.58 5.16
CA MET A 43 -0.54 -7.71 4.88
C MET A 43 -0.42 -7.37 3.39
N VAL A 44 -0.77 -8.28 2.49
CA VAL A 44 -0.76 -8.04 1.04
C VAL A 44 -1.70 -6.89 0.68
N ARG A 45 -2.93 -6.89 1.23
CA ARG A 45 -3.91 -5.82 1.00
C ARG A 45 -3.40 -4.45 1.47
N LEU A 46 -2.68 -4.40 2.60
CA LEU A 46 -2.09 -3.16 3.11
C LEU A 46 -1.01 -2.61 2.16
N ASN A 47 -0.17 -3.47 1.61
CA ASN A 47 0.85 -3.06 0.64
C ASN A 47 0.24 -2.55 -0.66
N ILE A 48 -0.79 -3.25 -1.17
CA ILE A 48 -1.56 -2.80 -2.35
C ILE A 48 -2.14 -1.41 -2.10
N THR A 49 -2.74 -1.21 -0.94
CA THR A 49 -3.32 0.07 -0.52
C THR A 49 -2.28 1.19 -0.54
N GLN A 50 -1.08 0.95 0.01
CA GLN A 50 -0.01 1.95 0.03
C GLN A 50 0.51 2.28 -1.38
N ALA A 51 0.71 1.27 -2.22
CA ALA A 51 1.15 1.45 -3.60
C ALA A 51 0.12 2.26 -4.42
N VAL A 52 -1.16 1.92 -4.30
CA VAL A 52 -2.26 2.66 -4.95
C VAL A 52 -2.31 4.11 -4.47
N LYS A 53 -2.18 4.36 -3.15
CA LYS A 53 -2.11 5.74 -2.60
C LYS A 53 -0.95 6.54 -3.20
N LYS A 54 0.25 5.96 -3.31
CA LYS A 54 1.42 6.61 -3.93
C LYS A 54 1.14 6.97 -5.40
N LEU A 55 0.54 6.06 -6.16
CA LEU A 55 0.21 6.29 -7.58
C LEU A 55 -0.86 7.38 -7.74
N ILE A 56 -1.89 7.39 -6.91
CA ILE A 56 -2.91 8.45 -6.90
C ILE A 56 -2.26 9.80 -6.58
N ALA A 57 -1.39 9.86 -5.56
CA ALA A 57 -0.63 11.07 -5.21
C ALA A 57 0.30 11.52 -6.34
N ALA A 58 0.84 10.59 -7.13
CA ALA A 58 1.62 10.90 -8.34
C ALA A 58 0.77 11.42 -9.51
N GLY A 59 -0.57 11.44 -9.38
CA GLY A 59 -1.48 12.01 -10.38
C GLY A 59 -2.27 10.98 -11.19
N ASN A 60 -2.25 9.69 -10.83
CA ASN A 60 -3.07 8.67 -11.50
C ASN A 60 -4.56 8.80 -11.13
N LYS A 61 -5.29 9.57 -11.94
CA LYS A 61 -6.75 9.77 -11.79
C LYS A 61 -7.58 8.51 -12.03
N ALA A 62 -7.06 7.56 -12.83
CA ALA A 62 -7.77 6.31 -13.10
C ALA A 62 -7.84 5.41 -11.87
N LEU A 63 -6.75 5.34 -11.08
CA LEU A 63 -6.74 4.68 -9.78
C LEU A 63 -7.61 5.41 -8.76
N LEU A 64 -7.64 6.75 -8.79
CA LEU A 64 -8.52 7.54 -7.92
C LEU A 64 -10.00 7.22 -8.15
N ALA A 65 -10.41 6.99 -9.40
CA ALA A 65 -11.79 6.62 -9.74
C ALA A 65 -12.17 5.24 -9.19
N GLN A 66 -11.24 4.27 -9.23
CA GLN A 66 -11.42 2.93 -8.68
C GLN A 66 -11.31 2.89 -7.15
N PHE A 67 -10.55 3.81 -6.56
CA PHE A 67 -10.26 3.88 -5.14
C PHE A 67 -10.47 5.30 -4.58
N PRO A 68 -11.70 5.82 -4.58
CA PRO A 68 -11.99 7.15 -4.06
C PRO A 68 -11.72 7.25 -2.56
N GLU A 69 -11.86 6.16 -1.82
CA GLU A 69 -11.53 6.08 -0.39
C GLU A 69 -10.03 6.13 -0.11
N LEU A 70 -9.19 5.81 -1.11
CA LEU A 70 -7.73 5.87 -1.01
C LEU A 70 -7.17 7.15 -1.60
N ALA A 71 -8.03 8.10 -1.99
CA ALA A 71 -7.59 9.43 -2.31
C ALA A 71 -6.65 9.93 -1.20
N PRO A 72 -5.55 10.63 -1.53
CA PRO A 72 -4.82 11.37 -0.53
C PRO A 72 -5.86 12.33 0.06
N ALA A 73 -6.35 11.98 1.25
CA ALA A 73 -7.10 12.92 2.07
C ALA A 73 -6.18 14.12 2.10
N ALA A 74 -6.64 15.23 1.51
CA ALA A 74 -5.90 16.46 1.55
C ALA A 74 -5.51 16.59 3.02
N THR A 75 -4.22 16.45 3.31
CA THR A 75 -3.68 16.98 4.54
C THR A 75 -3.88 18.47 4.31
N ALA A 76 -5.11 18.92 4.59
CA ALA A 76 -5.37 20.26 5.02
C ALA A 76 -4.30 20.46 6.07
N ASP A 77 -3.37 21.31 5.64
CA ASP A 77 -2.35 21.94 6.42
C ASP A 77 -2.70 21.83 7.90
N HIS A 78 -1.79 21.27 8.69
CA HIS A 78 -1.86 21.43 10.13
C HIS A 78 -1.51 22.91 10.43
N GLU A 79 -2.34 23.83 9.93
CA GLU A 79 -2.37 25.23 10.27
C GLU A 79 -3.05 25.29 11.63
N SER A 80 -2.28 25.01 12.67
CA SER A 80 -2.58 25.53 14.00
C SER A 80 -1.34 26.24 14.51
N ASN A 81 -1.19 27.45 13.98
CA ASN A 81 -1.05 28.64 14.78
C ASN A 81 0.01 28.58 15.89
N ARG A 82 1.26 28.92 15.55
CA ARG A 82 2.16 29.59 16.49
C ARG A 82 2.59 30.96 15.96
N ARG A 83 1.61 31.77 15.53
CA ARG A 83 1.80 33.21 15.41
C ARG A 83 0.85 33.91 16.38
N SER A 84 1.25 33.99 17.65
CA SER A 84 1.02 35.14 18.54
C SER A 84 1.25 34.75 20.00
N THR A 85 2.41 35.13 20.54
CA THR A 85 2.44 35.83 21.83
C THR A 85 3.63 36.78 21.80
N ARG A 86 3.24 38.05 21.74
CA ARG A 86 3.94 39.30 22.02
C ARG A 86 5.07 39.23 23.04
#